data_AF-A0A6G3Z7R3-F1
#
_entry.id   AF-A0A6G3Z7R3-F1
#
_cell.length_a   1.000
_cell.length_b   1.000
_cell.length_c   1.000
_cell.angle_alpha   90.00
_cell.angle_beta   90.00
_cell.angle_gamma   90.00
#
_symmetry.space_group_name_H-M   'P 1'
#
loop_
_entity.id
_entity.type
_entity.pdbx_description
1 polymer ?
#
loop_
_entity_poly.entity_id
_entity_poly.type
_entity_poly.pdbx_seq_one_letter_code
_entity_poly.pdbx_strand_id
1 'polypeptide(L)'
;TVDVEIRGKTYTPQEVSAMILQKLKQDAEAYLGEEVTQAVITVPAYFTDAQRQATKDAGTIAGLEVLRIINEPTAASLSYGLDKQDQDQTVLVFDLGGGTFDVSVLQLGDGVFEVRATSGNNHLGGDDFDYCIAQWMIDIFREQEGIDLSADRMALQRIREAAEKAKIELSTMQTTSINLPFITADESGPKHLEMSLSRSHFEQLANPLIEGTLEPVKQAIKDAELDPEDVDRILLVGGSTRIPAVQAAISQFFGGKTPDRSVNPDEAVALGASIQAGVLGGEVKDLLLLDVTPLSLGIETLGEVFTKVIERNTTIPTSKAQVFSTATDGQTSVEVHVLQGERAMAKDNKSLGKFQLTGIPPAPRGVPQIEVSFEIDADGILQVSAKDKGTGRAQGIRITNTGGLGKDEVERMRIEAETFADEDERRKLVADLKNRADNLFYSYEATIRDNSDLMDAAVKASAEEKAAELRAAIQDKSVTPEDLQVAIDGLQQALFSIGSWLYQQSDSDADTDKVDFEVDVPTTVMDEEITNNQGLEEQAVESPSEEADEIDLDATITADYEAID
;
A
#
# COMPACT_ATOMS: atom_id res chain seq x y z
N THR A 1 4.83 -2.14 18.33
CA THR A 1 3.42 -1.99 17.96
C THR A 1 2.67 -1.36 19.13
N VAL A 2 1.57 -0.69 18.86
CA VAL A 2 0.58 -0.23 19.85
C VAL A 2 -0.77 -0.66 19.28
N ASP A 3 -1.57 -1.37 20.06
CA ASP A 3 -2.85 -1.88 19.60
C ASP A 3 -3.91 -0.76 19.63
N VAL A 4 -4.81 -0.75 18.65
CA VAL A 4 -5.78 0.32 18.44
C VAL A 4 -7.17 -0.16 18.82
N GLU A 5 -7.84 0.53 19.74
CA GLU A 5 -9.23 0.25 20.08
C GLU A 5 -10.18 1.02 19.14
N ILE A 6 -10.97 0.29 18.36
CA ILE A 6 -11.96 0.85 17.43
C ILE A 6 -13.33 0.26 17.78
N ARG A 7 -14.25 1.12 18.23
CA ARG A 7 -15.64 0.76 18.61
C ARG A 7 -15.72 -0.41 19.63
N GLY A 8 -14.74 -0.54 20.51
CA GLY A 8 -14.68 -1.58 21.54
C GLY A 8 -14.08 -2.94 21.11
N LYS A 9 -13.60 -3.08 19.87
CA LYS A 9 -12.65 -4.15 19.50
C LYS A 9 -11.23 -3.58 19.45
N THR A 10 -10.30 -4.28 20.10
CA THR A 10 -8.86 -4.04 19.96
C THR A 10 -8.36 -4.70 18.68
N TYR A 11 -7.57 -3.98 17.89
CA TYR A 11 -6.88 -4.47 16.70
C TYR A 11 -5.38 -4.29 16.85
N THR A 12 -4.62 -5.32 16.52
CA THR A 12 -3.16 -5.23 16.37
C THR A 12 -2.82 -4.51 15.05
N PRO A 13 -1.64 -3.85 14.95
CA PRO A 13 -1.22 -3.25 13.68
C PRO A 13 -1.13 -4.25 12.53
N GLN A 14 -0.84 -5.53 12.81
CA GLN A 14 -0.86 -6.60 11.82
C GLN A 14 -2.25 -6.83 11.21
N GLU A 15 -3.32 -6.81 12.01
CA GLU A 15 -4.70 -6.91 11.49
C GLU A 15 -5.07 -5.69 10.63
N VAL A 16 -4.68 -4.48 11.05
CA VAL A 16 -4.94 -3.25 10.27
C VAL A 16 -4.17 -3.26 8.94
N SER A 17 -2.90 -3.67 8.94
CA SER A 17 -2.13 -3.86 7.71
C SER A 17 -2.69 -4.99 6.84
N ALA A 18 -3.23 -6.07 7.43
CA ALA A 18 -3.86 -7.15 6.69
C ALA A 18 -5.10 -6.69 5.92
N MET A 19 -5.94 -5.81 6.48
CA MET A 19 -7.09 -5.23 5.77
C MET A 19 -6.67 -4.46 4.51
N ILE A 20 -5.55 -3.72 4.56
CA ILE A 20 -4.99 -3.02 3.40
C ILE A 20 -4.48 -4.02 2.35
N LEU A 21 -3.78 -5.07 2.80
CA LEU A 21 -3.29 -6.14 1.92
C LEU A 21 -4.42 -6.97 1.30
N GLN A 22 -5.54 -7.19 2.01
CA GLN A 22 -6.75 -7.81 1.46
C GLN A 22 -7.36 -6.94 0.36
N LYS A 23 -7.43 -5.61 0.54
CA LYS A 23 -7.93 -4.71 -0.51
C LYS A 23 -7.04 -4.73 -1.76
N LEU A 24 -5.71 -4.71 -1.58
CA LEU A 24 -4.75 -4.82 -2.68
C LEU A 24 -4.82 -6.19 -3.38
N LYS A 25 -5.03 -7.28 -2.63
CA LYS A 25 -5.32 -8.62 -3.18
C LYS A 25 -6.59 -8.57 -4.04
N GLN A 26 -7.70 -8.08 -3.51
CA GLN A 26 -8.98 -7.98 -4.23
C GLN A 26 -8.87 -7.15 -5.52
N ASP A 27 -8.09 -6.07 -5.53
CA ASP A 27 -7.87 -5.25 -6.72
C ASP A 27 -7.05 -6.00 -7.79
N ALA A 28 -6.04 -6.78 -7.38
CA ALA A 28 -5.29 -7.64 -8.30
C ALA A 28 -6.15 -8.80 -8.84
N GLU A 29 -6.95 -9.45 -8.00
CA GLU A 29 -7.89 -10.51 -8.39
C GLU A 29 -8.96 -10.01 -9.36
N ALA A 30 -9.50 -8.80 -9.12
CA ALA A 30 -10.46 -8.16 -10.01
C ALA A 30 -9.86 -7.75 -11.38
N TYR A 31 -8.56 -7.48 -11.44
CA TYR A 31 -7.83 -7.19 -12.68
C TYR A 31 -7.46 -8.46 -13.46
N LEU A 32 -7.01 -9.52 -12.76
CA LEU A 32 -6.56 -10.77 -13.38
C LEU A 32 -7.71 -11.73 -13.73
N GLY A 33 -8.80 -11.71 -12.97
CA GLY A 33 -9.92 -12.65 -13.10
C GLY A 33 -9.69 -14.02 -12.45
N GLU A 34 -8.64 -14.17 -11.63
CA GLU A 34 -8.30 -15.39 -10.89
C GLU A 34 -7.76 -15.08 -9.48
N GLU A 35 -7.68 -16.11 -8.62
CA GLU A 35 -7.32 -15.97 -7.19
C GLU A 35 -5.81 -15.69 -6.99
N VAL A 36 -5.48 -14.69 -6.18
CA VAL A 36 -4.09 -14.31 -5.85
C VAL A 36 -3.72 -14.86 -4.48
N THR A 37 -2.90 -15.91 -4.46
CA THR A 37 -2.52 -16.65 -3.24
C THR A 37 -1.09 -16.38 -2.75
N GLN A 38 -0.26 -15.71 -3.54
CA GLN A 38 1.17 -15.50 -3.25
C GLN A 38 1.58 -14.04 -3.49
N ALA A 39 2.51 -13.51 -2.70
CA ALA A 39 2.95 -12.12 -2.81
C ALA A 39 4.43 -11.89 -2.44
N VAL A 40 5.02 -10.83 -2.98
CA VAL A 40 6.22 -10.17 -2.45
C VAL A 40 5.76 -8.87 -1.81
N ILE A 41 6.17 -8.61 -0.58
CA ILE A 41 5.75 -7.41 0.18
C ILE A 41 6.98 -6.57 0.54
N THR A 42 6.85 -5.25 0.44
CA THR A 42 7.93 -4.30 0.67
C THR A 42 8.01 -3.88 2.15
N VAL A 43 9.20 -3.47 2.58
CA VAL A 43 9.44 -2.84 3.88
C VAL A 43 10.54 -1.79 3.77
N PRO A 44 10.54 -0.74 4.62
CA PRO A 44 11.68 0.15 4.77
C PRO A 44 12.96 -0.64 5.06
N ALA A 45 14.07 -0.29 4.41
CA ALA A 45 15.35 -1.00 4.54
C ALA A 45 15.82 -1.06 6.00
N TYR A 46 15.61 0.02 6.76
CA TYR A 46 15.98 0.12 8.17
C TYR A 46 14.96 -0.51 9.14
N PHE A 47 13.98 -1.31 8.67
CA PHE A 47 13.10 -2.12 9.53
C PHE A 47 13.85 -3.21 10.30
N THR A 48 13.55 -3.33 11.59
CA THR A 48 14.01 -4.42 12.46
C THR A 48 13.32 -5.76 12.12
N ASP A 49 13.96 -6.87 12.48
CA ASP A 49 13.45 -8.25 12.36
C ASP A 49 11.99 -8.38 12.84
N ALA A 50 11.65 -7.80 14.00
CA ALA A 50 10.29 -7.82 14.54
C ALA A 50 9.26 -7.05 13.69
N GLN A 51 9.67 -6.01 12.95
CA GLN A 51 8.79 -5.29 12.02
C GLN A 51 8.62 -6.08 10.71
N ARG A 52 9.71 -6.68 10.20
CA ARG A 52 9.68 -7.56 9.01
C ARG A 52 8.77 -8.76 9.23
N GLN A 53 8.85 -9.39 10.41
CA GLN A 53 7.94 -10.47 10.79
C GLN A 53 6.50 -9.96 10.94
N ALA A 54 6.25 -8.78 11.52
CA ALA A 54 4.90 -8.22 11.61
C ALA A 54 4.26 -7.95 10.23
N THR A 55 5.04 -7.48 9.23
CA THR A 55 4.57 -7.36 7.84
C THR A 55 4.28 -8.74 7.22
N LYS A 56 5.12 -9.75 7.50
CA LYS A 56 4.92 -11.14 7.04
C LYS A 56 3.70 -11.81 7.69
N ASP A 57 3.46 -11.53 8.98
CA ASP A 57 2.24 -11.92 9.70
C ASP A 57 1.01 -11.28 9.06
N ALA A 58 1.04 -9.97 8.76
CA ALA A 58 -0.06 -9.25 8.11
C ALA A 58 -0.44 -9.82 6.73
N GLY A 59 0.56 -10.15 5.90
CA GLY A 59 0.31 -10.85 4.63
C GLY A 59 -0.31 -12.25 4.82
N THR A 60 0.13 -12.98 5.85
CA THR A 60 -0.45 -14.28 6.21
C THR A 60 -1.92 -14.17 6.67
N ILE A 61 -2.25 -13.14 7.46
CA ILE A 61 -3.63 -12.83 7.88
C ILE A 61 -4.49 -12.44 6.67
N ALA A 62 -3.93 -11.71 5.69
CA ALA A 62 -4.60 -11.33 4.46
C ALA A 62 -4.81 -12.49 3.45
N GLY A 63 -4.40 -13.71 3.78
CA GLY A 63 -4.54 -14.88 2.90
C GLY A 63 -3.52 -14.91 1.75
N LEU A 64 -2.30 -14.40 1.98
CA LEU A 64 -1.18 -14.41 1.02
C LEU A 64 0.02 -15.20 1.58
N GLU A 65 0.54 -16.14 0.78
CA GLU A 65 1.87 -16.69 1.01
C GLU A 65 2.92 -15.63 0.66
N VAL A 66 3.55 -15.06 1.68
CA VAL A 66 4.60 -14.04 1.52
C VAL A 66 5.91 -14.71 1.12
N LEU A 67 6.13 -14.83 -0.20
CA LEU A 67 7.28 -15.48 -0.82
C LEU A 67 8.61 -14.81 -0.44
N ARG A 68 8.61 -13.47 -0.37
CA ARG A 68 9.77 -12.68 0.05
C ARG A 68 9.35 -11.35 0.67
N ILE A 69 10.11 -10.89 1.65
CA ILE A 69 10.14 -9.49 2.09
C ILE A 69 11.31 -8.78 1.37
N ILE A 70 11.04 -7.68 0.66
CA ILE A 70 12.06 -6.89 -0.05
C ILE A 70 12.17 -5.47 0.53
N ASN A 71 13.39 -4.94 0.57
CA ASN A 71 13.66 -3.56 0.99
C ASN A 71 13.16 -2.56 -0.06
N GLU A 72 12.47 -1.51 0.35
CA GLU A 72 11.86 -0.48 -0.53
C GLU A 72 12.86 0.18 -1.51
N PRO A 73 14.02 0.74 -1.06
CA PRO A 73 15.01 1.27 -1.99
C PRO A 73 15.66 0.21 -2.88
N THR A 74 15.73 -1.04 -2.41
CA THR A 74 16.18 -2.17 -3.24
C THR A 74 15.17 -2.47 -4.35
N ALA A 75 13.87 -2.49 -4.04
CA ALA A 75 12.81 -2.66 -5.04
C ALA A 75 12.83 -1.52 -6.07
N ALA A 76 12.90 -0.25 -5.65
CA ALA A 76 13.02 0.87 -6.56
C ALA A 76 14.27 0.78 -7.48
N SER A 77 15.38 0.21 -6.98
CA SER A 77 16.56 -0.06 -7.82
C SER A 77 16.30 -1.09 -8.92
N LEU A 78 15.50 -2.14 -8.66
CA LEU A 78 15.10 -3.13 -9.67
C LEU A 78 14.28 -2.47 -10.77
N SER A 79 13.31 -1.62 -10.39
CA SER A 79 12.50 -0.83 -11.33
C SER A 79 13.35 0.13 -12.19
N TYR A 80 14.48 0.62 -11.68
CA TYR A 80 15.42 1.41 -12.48
C TYR A 80 16.31 0.57 -13.39
N GLY A 81 16.87 -0.53 -12.88
CA GLY A 81 17.96 -1.26 -13.52
C GLY A 81 17.53 -2.31 -14.54
N LEU A 82 16.26 -2.71 -14.58
CA LEU A 82 15.77 -3.82 -15.42
C LEU A 82 16.18 -3.68 -16.91
N ASP A 83 16.03 -2.48 -17.48
CA ASP A 83 16.39 -2.17 -18.87
C ASP A 83 17.85 -1.67 -19.04
N LYS A 84 18.67 -1.73 -17.98
CA LYS A 84 20.00 -1.09 -17.91
C LYS A 84 21.10 -2.08 -17.50
N GLN A 85 20.87 -3.38 -17.58
CA GLN A 85 21.75 -4.43 -17.05
C GLN A 85 23.19 -4.41 -17.63
N ASP A 86 23.37 -3.97 -18.88
CA ASP A 86 24.68 -3.79 -19.54
C ASP A 86 25.49 -2.56 -19.03
N GLN A 87 25.07 -1.89 -17.95
CA GLN A 87 25.67 -0.64 -17.46
C GLN A 87 26.12 -0.75 -16.01
N ASP A 88 27.44 -0.84 -15.79
CA ASP A 88 28.05 -0.61 -14.49
C ASP A 88 27.73 0.80 -13.99
N GLN A 89 26.92 0.92 -12.93
CA GLN A 89 26.54 2.22 -12.33
C GLN A 89 26.41 2.13 -10.81
N THR A 90 26.99 3.13 -10.12
CA THR A 90 26.72 3.38 -8.71
C THR A 90 25.44 4.20 -8.57
N VAL A 91 24.41 3.63 -7.94
CA VAL A 91 23.10 4.25 -7.78
C VAL A 91 22.83 4.50 -6.30
N LEU A 92 22.54 5.75 -5.94
CA LEU A 92 21.94 6.08 -4.65
C LEU A 92 20.43 6.18 -4.82
N VAL A 93 19.69 5.45 -3.99
CA VAL A 93 18.24 5.61 -3.84
C VAL A 93 17.99 6.41 -2.58
N PHE A 94 17.24 7.50 -2.71
CA PHE A 94 16.78 8.37 -1.62
C PHE A 94 15.26 8.23 -1.54
N ASP A 95 14.79 7.54 -0.51
CA ASP A 95 13.38 7.19 -0.32
C ASP A 95 12.80 7.93 0.88
N LEU A 96 11.89 8.88 0.64
CA LEU A 96 11.26 9.70 1.67
C LEU A 96 9.73 9.60 1.54
N GLY A 97 9.16 8.65 2.28
CA GLY A 97 7.74 8.33 2.27
C GLY A 97 6.90 9.18 3.23
N GLY A 98 5.83 8.58 3.76
CA GLY A 98 4.91 9.20 4.73
C GLY A 98 5.46 9.23 6.16
N GLY A 99 6.01 8.12 6.67
CA GLY A 99 6.56 8.04 8.04
C GLY A 99 8.05 7.68 8.15
N THR A 100 8.69 7.30 7.03
CA THR A 100 10.04 6.73 7.01
C THR A 100 10.92 7.38 5.94
N PHE A 101 12.21 7.43 6.25
CA PHE A 101 13.28 7.86 5.36
C PHE A 101 14.34 6.75 5.27
N ASP A 102 14.63 6.27 4.06
CA ASP A 102 15.73 5.37 3.78
C ASP A 102 16.65 5.94 2.70
N VAL A 103 17.92 5.53 2.76
CA VAL A 103 18.91 5.76 1.72
C VAL A 103 19.76 4.51 1.56
N SER A 104 19.89 4.04 0.32
CA SER A 104 20.75 2.92 -0.02
C SER A 104 21.65 3.24 -1.20
N VAL A 105 22.91 2.83 -1.11
CA VAL A 105 23.88 2.87 -2.20
C VAL A 105 23.98 1.47 -2.78
N LEU A 106 23.79 1.33 -4.09
CA LEU A 106 23.87 0.06 -4.81
C LEU A 106 24.88 0.14 -5.95
N GLN A 107 25.56 -0.97 -6.20
CA GLN A 107 26.22 -1.24 -7.47
C GLN A 107 25.24 -2.00 -8.37
N LEU A 108 24.98 -1.47 -9.56
CA LEU A 108 24.32 -2.18 -10.65
C LEU A 108 25.37 -2.55 -11.72
N GLY A 109 25.20 -3.70 -12.39
CA GLY A 109 26.03 -4.14 -13.53
C GLY A 109 25.93 -5.65 -13.78
N ASP A 110 26.04 -6.09 -15.05
CA ASP A 110 25.96 -7.50 -15.48
C ASP A 110 24.75 -8.29 -14.90
N GLY A 111 23.60 -7.64 -14.77
CA GLY A 111 22.38 -8.23 -14.16
C GLY A 111 22.43 -8.38 -12.63
N VAL A 112 23.54 -7.98 -11.99
CA VAL A 112 23.71 -7.99 -10.53
C VAL A 112 23.26 -6.65 -9.93
N PHE A 113 22.53 -6.74 -8.82
CA PHE A 113 22.06 -5.63 -8.01
C PHE A 113 22.63 -5.84 -6.61
N GLU A 114 23.70 -5.13 -6.25
CA GLU A 114 24.41 -5.31 -4.98
C GLU A 114 24.28 -4.07 -4.09
N VAL A 115 23.58 -4.19 -2.95
CA VAL A 115 23.53 -3.13 -1.94
C VAL A 115 24.90 -2.99 -1.28
N ARG A 116 25.58 -1.86 -1.47
CA ARG A 116 26.87 -1.52 -0.85
C ARG A 116 26.68 -1.09 0.61
N ALA A 117 25.68 -0.24 0.85
CA ALA A 117 25.34 0.25 2.18
C ALA A 117 23.89 0.74 2.24
N THR A 118 23.27 0.66 3.43
CA THR A 118 21.96 1.22 3.71
C THR A 118 21.96 1.99 5.03
N SER A 119 21.14 3.05 5.12
CA SER A 119 20.93 3.86 6.32
C SER A 119 19.57 4.54 6.26
N GLY A 120 19.03 5.01 7.38
CA GLY A 120 17.71 5.63 7.39
C GLY A 120 17.28 6.17 8.75
N ASN A 121 16.03 6.63 8.81
CA ASN A 121 15.33 6.99 10.03
C ASN A 121 13.85 6.54 9.94
N ASN A 122 13.45 5.61 10.81
CA ASN A 122 12.09 5.06 10.88
C ASN A 122 11.05 6.03 11.51
N HIS A 123 11.44 7.28 11.78
CA HIS A 123 10.60 8.35 12.33
C HIS A 123 11.03 9.68 11.68
N LEU A 124 10.86 9.75 10.36
CA LEU A 124 11.10 10.94 9.53
C LEU A 124 10.40 10.72 8.18
N GLY A 125 9.27 11.38 7.97
CA GLY A 125 8.56 11.33 6.69
C GLY A 125 7.59 12.50 6.52
N GLY A 126 6.75 12.43 5.48
CA GLY A 126 5.70 13.41 5.17
C GLY A 126 4.85 13.86 6.36
N ASP A 127 4.54 12.96 7.30
CA ASP A 127 3.78 13.23 8.53
C ASP A 127 4.47 14.29 9.42
N ASP A 128 5.81 14.29 9.48
CA ASP A 128 6.58 15.27 10.25
C ASP A 128 6.56 16.65 9.58
N PHE A 129 6.58 16.69 8.23
CA PHE A 129 6.42 17.93 7.47
C PHE A 129 5.02 18.53 7.65
N ASP A 130 3.99 17.69 7.73
CA ASP A 130 2.62 18.13 8.03
C ASP A 130 2.51 18.60 9.47
N TYR A 131 3.17 17.92 10.42
CA TYR A 131 3.23 18.37 11.80
C TYR A 131 3.88 19.75 11.95
N CYS A 132 4.93 20.07 11.18
CA CYS A 132 5.50 21.41 11.13
C CYS A 132 4.48 22.49 10.71
N ILE A 133 3.63 22.21 9.71
CA ILE A 133 2.58 23.15 9.28
C ILE A 133 1.42 23.19 10.29
N ALA A 134 0.99 22.04 10.80
CA ALA A 134 -0.10 21.92 11.77
C ALA A 134 0.23 22.64 13.08
N GLN A 135 1.45 22.49 13.60
CA GLN A 135 1.91 23.18 14.80
C GLN A 135 1.93 24.70 14.59
N TRP A 136 2.45 25.17 13.45
CA TRP A 136 2.40 26.60 13.07
C TRP A 136 0.97 27.15 12.98
N MET A 137 0.03 26.39 12.41
CA MET A 137 -1.39 26.77 12.39
C MET A 137 -1.99 26.88 13.79
N ILE A 138 -1.73 25.91 14.67
CA ILE A 138 -2.21 25.90 16.05
C ILE A 138 -1.64 27.10 16.83
N ASP A 139 -0.34 27.37 16.70
CA ASP A 139 0.32 28.46 17.43
C ASP A 139 -0.19 29.84 16.97
N ILE A 140 -0.34 30.08 15.67
CA ILE A 140 -0.89 31.36 15.17
C ILE A 140 -2.38 31.53 15.55
N PHE A 141 -3.20 30.48 15.46
CA PHE A 141 -4.59 30.55 15.89
C PHE A 141 -4.71 30.82 17.40
N ARG A 142 -3.83 30.23 18.20
CA ARG A 142 -3.71 30.50 19.65
C ARG A 142 -3.30 31.95 19.94
N GLU A 143 -2.39 32.52 19.16
CA GLU A 143 -2.00 33.94 19.29
C GLU A 143 -3.13 34.91 18.91
N GLN A 144 -3.98 34.53 17.94
CA GLN A 144 -5.07 35.39 17.44
C GLN A 144 -6.34 35.30 18.28
N GLU A 145 -6.84 34.08 18.56
CA GLU A 145 -8.12 33.83 19.22
C GLU A 145 -7.98 33.44 20.69
N GLY A 146 -6.76 33.15 21.17
CA GLY A 146 -6.52 32.70 22.55
C GLY A 146 -6.90 31.24 22.83
N ILE A 147 -7.36 30.51 21.81
CA ILE A 147 -7.87 29.13 21.91
C ILE A 147 -6.80 28.13 21.48
N ASP A 148 -6.63 27.07 22.25
CA ASP A 148 -5.68 25.99 21.97
C ASP A 148 -6.37 24.82 21.26
N LEU A 149 -6.27 24.76 19.92
CA LEU A 149 -6.90 23.71 19.12
C LEU A 149 -6.32 22.32 19.37
N SER A 150 -5.17 22.18 20.03
CA SER A 150 -4.56 20.86 20.31
C SER A 150 -5.35 20.01 21.32
N ALA A 151 -6.33 20.60 22.03
CA ALA A 151 -7.25 19.87 22.90
C ALA A 151 -8.45 19.27 22.16
N ASP A 152 -8.77 19.76 20.95
CA ASP A 152 -9.94 19.35 20.16
C ASP A 152 -9.53 18.33 19.09
N ARG A 153 -10.02 17.10 19.21
CA ARG A 153 -9.69 16.00 18.28
C ARG A 153 -10.26 16.21 16.88
N MET A 154 -11.42 16.87 16.75
CA MET A 154 -12.05 17.13 15.46
C MET A 154 -11.35 18.30 14.75
N ALA A 155 -10.97 19.34 15.50
CA ALA A 155 -10.15 20.41 14.96
C ALA A 155 -8.76 19.89 14.53
N LEU A 156 -8.08 19.11 15.37
CA LEU A 156 -6.78 18.52 15.05
C LEU A 156 -6.78 17.68 13.75
N GLN A 157 -7.82 16.89 13.52
CA GLN A 157 -7.92 16.07 12.30
C GLN A 157 -8.01 16.97 11.05
N ARG A 158 -8.89 17.98 11.08
CA ARG A 158 -9.05 18.94 9.98
C ARG A 158 -7.80 19.80 9.75
N ILE A 159 -7.05 20.12 10.81
CA ILE A 159 -5.76 20.82 10.73
C ILE A 159 -4.70 19.95 10.04
N ARG A 160 -4.68 18.63 10.30
CA ARG A 160 -3.75 17.70 9.62
C ARG A 160 -4.05 17.56 8.14
N GLU A 161 -5.30 17.33 7.78
CA GLU A 161 -5.76 17.27 6.37
C GLU A 161 -5.42 18.55 5.60
N ALA A 162 -5.63 19.71 6.23
CA ALA A 162 -5.26 21.01 5.66
C ALA A 162 -3.73 21.23 5.59
N ALA A 163 -2.96 20.72 6.54
CA ALA A 163 -1.50 20.78 6.52
C ALA A 163 -0.92 19.93 5.39
N GLU A 164 -1.39 18.70 5.22
CA GLU A 164 -0.99 17.80 4.13
C GLU A 164 -1.31 18.39 2.76
N LYS A 165 -2.55 18.87 2.58
CA LYS A 165 -2.95 19.55 1.34
C LYS A 165 -2.05 20.77 1.06
N ALA A 166 -1.73 21.58 2.07
CA ALA A 166 -0.83 22.71 1.93
C ALA A 166 0.62 22.30 1.56
N LYS A 167 1.17 21.24 2.17
CA LYS A 167 2.49 20.66 1.81
C LYS A 167 2.53 20.24 0.34
N ILE A 168 1.49 19.53 -0.11
CA ILE A 168 1.38 19.02 -1.48
C ILE A 168 1.26 20.19 -2.48
N GLU A 169 0.34 21.13 -2.25
CA GLU A 169 0.17 22.32 -3.09
C GLU A 169 1.46 23.15 -3.18
N LEU A 170 2.17 23.36 -2.08
CA LEU A 170 3.42 24.13 -2.05
C LEU A 170 4.59 23.46 -2.79
N SER A 171 4.48 22.17 -3.12
CA SER A 171 5.48 21.50 -3.97
C SER A 171 5.43 22.02 -5.42
N THR A 172 4.27 22.49 -5.89
CA THR A 172 4.11 23.11 -7.23
C THR A 172 3.94 24.63 -7.15
N MET A 173 3.15 25.13 -6.21
CA MET A 173 2.83 26.55 -6.01
C MET A 173 3.84 27.29 -5.10
N GLN A 174 3.92 28.61 -5.22
CA GLN A 174 4.75 29.45 -4.33
C GLN A 174 4.03 29.83 -3.01
N THR A 175 2.69 29.80 -3.03
CA THR A 175 1.81 30.17 -1.91
C THR A 175 0.53 29.38 -1.99
N THR A 176 0.00 28.95 -0.84
CA THR A 176 -1.36 28.39 -0.68
C THR A 176 -2.17 29.24 0.30
N SER A 177 -3.49 29.02 0.32
CA SER A 177 -4.45 29.62 1.26
C SER A 177 -5.19 28.51 1.98
N ILE A 178 -5.00 28.42 3.29
CA ILE A 178 -5.69 27.46 4.16
C ILE A 178 -6.94 28.14 4.72
N ASN A 179 -8.11 27.52 4.50
CA ASN A 179 -9.38 27.97 5.07
C ASN A 179 -10.09 26.79 5.74
N LEU A 180 -10.24 26.86 7.06
CA LEU A 180 -10.99 25.93 7.88
C LEU A 180 -12.15 26.70 8.56
N PRO A 181 -13.32 26.79 7.92
CA PRO A 181 -14.48 27.45 8.51
C PRO A 181 -15.07 26.59 9.62
N PHE A 182 -15.64 27.23 10.66
CA PHE A 182 -16.22 26.54 11.81
C PHE A 182 -15.24 25.52 12.43
N ILE A 183 -13.99 25.93 12.67
CA ILE A 183 -12.94 25.04 13.21
C ILE A 183 -13.11 24.77 14.71
N THR A 184 -13.71 25.71 15.44
CA THR A 184 -14.11 25.59 16.85
C THR A 184 -15.15 26.68 17.18
N ALA A 185 -15.56 26.84 18.45
CA ALA A 185 -16.44 27.92 18.90
C ALA A 185 -16.14 28.35 20.36
N ASP A 186 -16.48 29.59 20.70
CA ASP A 186 -16.39 30.15 22.07
C ASP A 186 -17.67 30.91 22.47
N GLU A 187 -17.63 31.66 23.58
CA GLU A 187 -18.75 32.50 24.05
C GLU A 187 -19.14 33.64 23.09
N SER A 188 -18.28 34.00 22.13
CA SER A 188 -18.54 35.01 21.09
C SER A 188 -19.16 34.42 19.82
N GLY A 189 -18.97 33.11 19.56
CA GLY A 189 -19.56 32.40 18.44
C GLY A 189 -18.61 31.38 17.79
N PRO A 190 -18.93 30.90 16.57
CA PRO A 190 -18.03 30.04 15.81
C PRO A 190 -16.75 30.80 15.38
N LYS A 191 -15.67 30.04 15.25
CA LYS A 191 -14.36 30.52 14.80
C LYS A 191 -13.97 29.88 13.47
N HIS A 192 -13.13 30.59 12.72
CA HIS A 192 -12.65 30.22 11.41
C HIS A 192 -11.13 30.41 11.40
N LEU A 193 -10.39 29.50 10.77
CA LEU A 193 -8.95 29.66 10.55
C LEU A 193 -8.75 29.99 9.07
N GLU A 194 -8.30 31.21 8.78
CA GLU A 194 -7.96 31.68 7.44
C GLU A 194 -6.51 32.16 7.43
N MET A 195 -5.65 31.46 6.69
CA MET A 195 -4.20 31.68 6.70
C MET A 195 -3.64 31.56 5.29
N SER A 196 -2.52 32.24 5.00
CA SER A 196 -1.73 31.96 3.79
C SER A 196 -0.32 31.54 4.17
N LEU A 197 0.18 30.50 3.51
CA LEU A 197 1.49 29.93 3.71
C LEU A 197 2.28 30.03 2.41
N SER A 198 3.50 30.59 2.46
CA SER A 198 4.44 30.54 1.34
C SER A 198 5.32 29.31 1.42
N ARG A 199 5.78 28.81 0.25
CA ARG A 199 6.77 27.73 0.16
C ARG A 199 8.00 28.07 1.00
N SER A 200 8.51 29.30 0.86
CA SER A 200 9.67 29.77 1.62
C SER A 200 9.48 29.79 3.14
N HIS A 201 8.25 29.88 3.65
CA HIS A 201 7.97 29.80 5.09
C HIS A 201 7.83 28.35 5.55
N PHE A 202 7.16 27.50 4.75
CA PHE A 202 7.14 26.05 4.96
C PHE A 202 8.57 25.46 4.99
N GLU A 203 9.42 25.81 4.02
CA GLU A 203 10.80 25.35 3.94
C GLU A 203 11.65 25.82 5.14
N GLN A 204 11.34 26.98 5.74
CA GLN A 204 11.96 27.43 7.00
C GLN A 204 11.47 26.62 8.22
N LEU A 205 10.18 26.30 8.31
CA LEU A 205 9.63 25.45 9.37
C LEU A 205 10.20 24.02 9.31
N ALA A 206 10.33 23.48 8.10
CA ALA A 206 10.78 22.11 7.83
C ALA A 206 12.31 21.94 7.75
N ASN A 207 13.10 23.01 7.79
CA ASN A 207 14.56 22.95 7.62
C ASN A 207 15.27 21.89 8.51
N PRO A 208 14.92 21.70 9.80
CA PRO A 208 15.54 20.66 10.63
C PRO A 208 15.27 19.22 10.15
N LEU A 209 14.11 18.97 9.53
CA LEU A 209 13.77 17.67 8.93
C LEU A 209 14.58 17.43 7.65
N ILE A 210 14.70 18.48 6.82
CA ILE A 210 15.48 18.45 5.57
C ILE A 210 16.96 18.21 5.87
N GLU A 211 17.56 18.93 6.83
CA GLU A 211 18.92 18.68 7.30
C GLU A 211 19.07 17.26 7.89
N GLY A 212 18.05 16.76 8.59
CA GLY A 212 17.98 15.40 9.12
C GLY A 212 18.12 14.30 8.05
N THR A 213 17.64 14.52 6.82
CA THR A 213 17.83 13.56 5.71
C THR A 213 19.30 13.43 5.26
N LEU A 214 20.13 14.46 5.48
CA LEU A 214 21.50 14.47 4.96
C LEU A 214 22.49 13.67 5.83
N GLU A 215 22.18 13.38 7.10
CA GLU A 215 23.07 12.57 7.95
C GLU A 215 23.08 11.07 7.56
N PRO A 216 21.92 10.40 7.33
CA PRO A 216 21.93 9.05 6.77
C PRO A 216 22.58 8.97 5.38
N VAL A 217 22.43 9.99 4.53
CA VAL A 217 23.10 10.05 3.21
C VAL A 217 24.62 10.06 3.37
N LYS A 218 25.17 10.92 4.23
CA LYS A 218 26.61 10.94 4.58
C LYS A 218 27.07 9.59 5.12
N GLN A 219 26.23 8.94 5.92
CA GLN A 219 26.56 7.67 6.56
C GLN A 219 26.57 6.51 5.56
N ALA A 220 25.58 6.42 4.65
CA ALA A 220 25.53 5.40 3.60
C ALA A 220 26.69 5.52 2.60
N ILE A 221 27.00 6.75 2.13
CA ILE A 221 28.15 7.00 1.24
C ILE A 221 29.47 6.56 1.90
N LYS A 222 29.67 6.94 3.16
CA LYS A 222 30.85 6.55 3.94
C LYS A 222 30.95 5.04 4.19
N ASP A 223 29.83 4.37 4.47
CA ASP A 223 29.82 2.92 4.68
C ASP A 223 29.98 2.11 3.39
N ALA A 224 29.67 2.70 2.23
CA ALA A 224 29.99 2.14 0.91
C ALA A 224 31.48 2.33 0.51
N GLU A 225 32.27 3.01 1.34
CA GLU A 225 33.67 3.42 1.08
C GLU A 225 33.84 4.32 -0.18
N LEU A 226 32.84 5.16 -0.48
CA LEU A 226 32.82 6.07 -1.64
C LEU A 226 32.89 7.56 -1.26
N ASP A 227 33.25 8.40 -2.23
CA ASP A 227 33.03 9.85 -2.18
C ASP A 227 31.74 10.25 -2.96
N PRO A 228 31.12 11.43 -2.72
CA PRO A 228 29.91 11.85 -3.43
C PRO A 228 30.05 12.01 -4.95
N GLU A 229 31.29 12.13 -5.46
CA GLU A 229 31.55 12.22 -6.89
C GLU A 229 31.28 10.88 -7.60
N ASP A 230 31.54 9.74 -6.93
CA ASP A 230 31.47 8.36 -7.47
C ASP A 230 30.04 7.85 -7.74
N VAL A 231 29.02 8.51 -7.22
CA VAL A 231 27.61 8.11 -7.39
C VAL A 231 27.08 8.57 -8.74
N ASP A 232 27.00 7.69 -9.74
CA ASP A 232 26.50 8.01 -11.09
C ASP A 232 25.07 8.56 -11.10
N ARG A 233 24.19 7.99 -10.26
CA ARG A 233 22.74 8.26 -10.26
C ARG A 233 22.17 8.48 -8.87
N ILE A 234 21.22 9.41 -8.78
CA ILE A 234 20.41 9.66 -7.58
C ILE A 234 18.96 9.42 -8.00
N LEU A 235 18.32 8.39 -7.45
CA LEU A 235 16.89 8.13 -7.63
C LEU A 235 16.13 8.73 -6.45
N LEU A 236 15.00 9.39 -6.73
CA LEU A 236 14.07 9.89 -5.71
C LEU A 236 12.84 8.98 -5.68
N VAL A 237 12.47 8.55 -4.48
CA VAL A 237 11.38 7.60 -4.22
C VAL A 237 10.55 8.11 -3.04
N GLY A 238 9.25 7.83 -3.03
CA GLY A 238 8.32 8.34 -2.02
C GLY A 238 7.89 9.80 -2.27
N GLY A 239 6.60 10.07 -2.09
CA GLY A 239 5.97 11.35 -2.46
C GLY A 239 6.56 12.59 -1.79
N SER A 240 7.17 12.48 -0.61
CA SER A 240 7.77 13.63 0.09
C SER A 240 9.06 14.12 -0.60
N THR A 241 9.67 13.32 -1.49
CA THR A 241 10.76 13.80 -2.36
C THR A 241 10.31 14.83 -3.41
N ARG A 242 8.99 15.02 -3.59
CA ARG A 242 8.42 16.07 -4.44
C ARG A 242 8.62 17.48 -3.83
N ILE A 243 8.99 17.59 -2.54
CA ILE A 243 9.29 18.87 -1.86
C ILE A 243 10.54 19.53 -2.49
N PRO A 244 10.45 20.76 -3.03
CA PRO A 244 11.55 21.42 -3.74
C PRO A 244 12.84 21.59 -2.92
N ALA A 245 12.75 21.95 -1.64
CA ALA A 245 13.92 22.07 -0.78
C ALA A 245 14.62 20.73 -0.49
N VAL A 246 13.90 19.59 -0.48
CA VAL A 246 14.52 18.25 -0.36
C VAL A 246 15.33 17.95 -1.63
N GLN A 247 14.75 18.20 -2.81
CA GLN A 247 15.47 18.06 -4.10
C GLN A 247 16.69 18.98 -4.18
N ALA A 248 16.58 20.22 -3.69
CA ALA A 248 17.68 21.17 -3.65
C ALA A 248 18.79 20.71 -2.69
N ALA A 249 18.45 20.24 -1.49
CA ALA A 249 19.41 19.79 -0.49
C ALA A 249 20.22 18.57 -0.97
N ILE A 250 19.55 17.55 -1.54
CA ILE A 250 20.25 16.36 -2.06
C ILE A 250 21.10 16.69 -3.30
N SER A 251 20.59 17.55 -4.21
CA SER A 251 21.37 18.03 -5.37
C SER A 251 22.60 18.82 -4.93
N GLN A 252 22.47 19.68 -3.92
CA GLN A 252 23.58 20.47 -3.37
C GLN A 252 24.63 19.57 -2.69
N PHE A 253 24.20 18.54 -1.95
CA PHE A 253 25.11 17.57 -1.34
C PHE A 253 25.97 16.85 -2.39
N PHE A 254 25.35 16.45 -3.51
CA PHE A 254 26.04 15.84 -4.65
C PHE A 254 26.59 16.88 -5.67
N GLY A 255 27.00 18.07 -5.21
CA GLY A 255 27.76 19.03 -6.03
C GLY A 255 27.00 19.68 -7.20
N GLY A 256 25.66 19.63 -7.17
CA GLY A 256 24.78 20.07 -8.26
C GLY A 256 24.35 18.96 -9.23
N LYS A 257 24.68 17.69 -8.93
CA LYS A 257 24.24 16.51 -9.70
C LYS A 257 22.71 16.41 -9.64
N THR A 258 22.05 16.53 -10.79
CA THR A 258 20.58 16.48 -10.91
C THR A 258 20.08 15.04 -10.69
N PRO A 259 19.07 14.81 -9.84
CA PRO A 259 18.45 13.50 -9.69
C PRO A 259 17.80 12.98 -10.98
N ASP A 260 17.79 11.66 -11.14
CA ASP A 260 17.16 10.96 -12.26
C ASP A 260 15.63 11.12 -12.19
N ARG A 261 14.97 11.01 -13.35
CA ARG A 261 13.51 11.18 -13.52
C ARG A 261 12.89 10.09 -14.40
N SER A 262 13.62 9.01 -14.67
CA SER A 262 13.10 7.83 -15.40
C SER A 262 12.29 6.87 -14.50
N VAL A 263 12.08 7.24 -13.24
CA VAL A 263 11.37 6.47 -12.22
C VAL A 263 10.25 7.33 -11.64
N ASN A 264 9.03 6.78 -11.53
CA ASN A 264 7.93 7.45 -10.81
C ASN A 264 8.08 7.18 -9.30
N PRO A 265 8.29 8.20 -8.45
CA PRO A 265 8.59 8.00 -7.03
C PRO A 265 7.49 7.27 -6.26
N ASP A 266 6.25 7.29 -6.75
CA ASP A 266 5.10 6.69 -6.06
C ASP A 266 4.81 5.24 -6.50
N GLU A 267 5.45 4.76 -7.59
CA GLU A 267 5.22 3.41 -8.18
C GLU A 267 6.47 2.51 -8.16
N ALA A 268 7.67 3.09 -8.11
CA ALA A 268 8.96 2.40 -8.24
C ALA A 268 9.11 1.16 -7.35
N VAL A 269 8.63 1.28 -6.11
CA VAL A 269 8.68 0.26 -5.06
C VAL A 269 7.78 -0.94 -5.41
N ALA A 270 6.57 -0.67 -5.89
CA ALA A 270 5.62 -1.71 -6.30
C ALA A 270 6.06 -2.43 -7.58
N LEU A 271 6.59 -1.68 -8.56
CA LEU A 271 7.19 -2.23 -9.78
C LEU A 271 8.42 -3.09 -9.45
N GLY A 272 9.24 -2.67 -8.49
CA GLY A 272 10.36 -3.47 -7.99
C GLY A 272 9.93 -4.77 -7.31
N ALA A 273 8.85 -4.74 -6.54
CA ALA A 273 8.28 -5.91 -5.90
C ALA A 273 7.70 -6.91 -6.91
N SER A 274 7.04 -6.43 -7.98
CA SER A 274 6.53 -7.31 -9.04
C SER A 274 7.65 -7.90 -9.91
N ILE A 275 8.72 -7.15 -10.18
CA ILE A 275 9.96 -7.70 -10.79
C ILE A 275 10.53 -8.81 -9.90
N GLN A 276 10.63 -8.60 -8.58
CA GLN A 276 11.09 -9.63 -7.65
C GLN A 276 10.15 -10.85 -7.61
N ALA A 277 8.83 -10.68 -7.73
CA ALA A 277 7.89 -11.79 -7.87
C ALA A 277 8.14 -12.57 -9.17
N GLY A 278 8.34 -11.88 -10.30
CA GLY A 278 8.68 -12.49 -11.58
C GLY A 278 10.02 -13.25 -11.58
N VAL A 279 11.00 -12.81 -10.79
CA VAL A 279 12.26 -13.58 -10.55
C VAL A 279 11.98 -14.86 -9.77
N LEU A 280 11.10 -14.83 -8.76
CA LEU A 280 10.76 -16.00 -7.95
C LEU A 280 9.89 -17.01 -8.72
N GLY A 281 9.02 -16.53 -9.62
CA GLY A 281 8.29 -17.37 -10.59
C GLY A 281 9.16 -17.92 -11.73
N GLY A 282 10.36 -17.37 -11.94
CA GLY A 282 11.29 -17.77 -13.00
C GLY A 282 10.95 -17.20 -14.39
N GLU A 283 10.09 -16.19 -14.45
CA GLU A 283 9.76 -15.44 -15.68
C GLU A 283 10.87 -14.45 -16.01
N VAL A 284 11.28 -13.65 -15.00
CA VAL A 284 12.46 -12.77 -15.08
C VAL A 284 13.70 -13.62 -14.82
N LYS A 285 14.70 -13.49 -15.69
CA LYS A 285 15.93 -14.29 -15.69
C LYS A 285 17.15 -13.40 -15.64
N ASP A 286 18.28 -14.03 -15.30
CA ASP A 286 19.62 -13.44 -15.30
C ASP A 286 19.79 -12.20 -14.38
N LEU A 287 18.83 -11.98 -13.47
CA LEU A 287 18.87 -10.98 -12.42
C LEU A 287 19.31 -11.60 -11.09
N LEU A 288 20.35 -11.05 -10.46
CA LEU A 288 20.84 -11.48 -9.13
C LEU A 288 20.78 -10.32 -8.13
N LEU A 289 19.92 -10.41 -7.12
CA LEU A 289 19.84 -9.44 -6.03
C LEU A 289 20.65 -9.87 -4.80
N LEU A 290 21.58 -9.02 -4.38
CA LEU A 290 22.42 -9.15 -3.18
C LEU A 290 22.12 -7.98 -2.21
N ASP A 291 21.29 -8.24 -1.20
CA ASP A 291 20.91 -7.26 -0.17
C ASP A 291 21.81 -7.40 1.09
N VAL A 292 21.65 -6.54 2.11
CA VAL A 292 22.51 -6.49 3.31
C VAL A 292 21.72 -6.41 4.63
N THR A 293 22.37 -6.73 5.75
CA THR A 293 21.82 -6.39 7.09
C THR A 293 22.05 -4.91 7.43
N PRO A 294 21.00 -4.12 7.77
CA PRO A 294 21.13 -2.67 8.03
C PRO A 294 21.86 -2.34 9.34
N LEU A 295 21.96 -3.30 10.27
CA LEU A 295 22.55 -3.13 11.59
C LEU A 295 23.45 -4.32 11.94
N SER A 296 24.46 -4.06 12.77
CA SER A 296 25.34 -5.11 13.28
C SER A 296 24.64 -6.01 14.27
N LEU A 297 25.01 -7.29 14.26
CA LEU A 297 24.45 -8.35 15.10
C LEU A 297 25.57 -9.00 15.92
N GLY A 298 25.28 -9.28 17.19
CA GLY A 298 26.28 -9.77 18.12
C GLY A 298 25.70 -10.20 19.46
N ILE A 299 26.57 -10.36 20.46
CA ILE A 299 26.19 -10.81 21.80
C ILE A 299 26.66 -9.88 22.91
N GLU A 300 25.98 -9.94 24.06
CA GLU A 300 26.50 -9.41 25.32
C GLU A 300 27.69 -10.25 25.80
N THR A 301 28.74 -9.57 26.28
CA THR A 301 29.95 -10.17 26.83
C THR A 301 30.26 -9.58 28.21
N LEU A 302 31.26 -10.15 28.90
CA LEU A 302 31.60 -9.76 30.28
C LEU A 302 31.85 -8.25 30.42
N GLY A 303 31.05 -7.60 31.27
CA GLY A 303 31.09 -6.16 31.49
C GLY A 303 30.00 -5.36 30.75
N GLU A 304 28.90 -6.00 30.37
CA GLU A 304 27.78 -5.39 29.61
C GLU A 304 28.22 -4.88 28.22
N VAL A 305 29.31 -5.43 27.65
CA VAL A 305 29.87 -4.98 26.37
C VAL A 305 29.23 -5.74 25.22
N PHE A 306 28.76 -5.01 24.21
CA PHE A 306 28.28 -5.60 22.96
C PHE A 306 29.47 -5.99 22.07
N THR A 307 29.60 -7.29 21.77
CA THR A 307 30.59 -7.81 20.81
C THR A 307 29.87 -8.23 19.54
N LYS A 308 30.12 -7.50 18.45
CA LYS A 308 29.65 -7.82 17.11
C LYS A 308 30.22 -9.16 16.61
N VAL A 309 29.42 -9.85 15.79
CA VAL A 309 29.79 -11.09 15.08
C VAL A 309 29.52 -10.93 13.58
N ILE A 310 28.44 -10.21 13.23
CA ILE A 310 28.15 -9.74 11.87
C ILE A 310 28.09 -8.21 11.94
N GLU A 311 28.92 -7.50 11.17
CA GLU A 311 28.83 -6.04 10.99
C GLU A 311 27.62 -5.67 10.11
N ARG A 312 27.07 -4.47 10.29
CA ARG A 312 26.13 -3.86 9.33
C ARG A 312 26.71 -3.83 7.92
N ASN A 313 25.84 -3.76 6.92
CA ASN A 313 26.18 -3.84 5.50
C ASN A 313 26.91 -5.15 5.09
N THR A 314 26.91 -6.20 5.94
CA THR A 314 27.25 -7.55 5.48
C THR A 314 26.15 -8.06 4.55
N THR A 315 26.51 -8.48 3.34
CA THR A 315 25.62 -9.12 2.35
C THR A 315 24.89 -10.33 2.93
N ILE A 316 23.61 -10.51 2.59
CA ILE A 316 22.76 -11.64 3.00
C ILE A 316 22.29 -12.46 1.78
N PRO A 317 22.05 -13.78 1.91
CA PRO A 317 22.18 -14.61 3.11
C PRO A 317 23.65 -14.84 3.52
N THR A 318 23.89 -15.05 4.82
CA THR A 318 25.26 -15.18 5.35
C THR A 318 25.33 -16.03 6.62
N SER A 319 26.54 -16.52 6.95
CA SER A 319 26.82 -17.23 8.20
C SER A 319 28.18 -16.83 8.75
N LYS A 320 28.24 -16.46 10.02
CA LYS A 320 29.49 -16.18 10.76
C LYS A 320 29.45 -16.86 12.13
N ALA A 321 30.56 -17.50 12.51
CA ALA A 321 30.70 -18.20 13.79
C ALA A 321 31.92 -17.69 14.55
N GLN A 322 31.76 -17.46 15.86
CA GLN A 322 32.80 -16.93 16.73
C GLN A 322 32.87 -17.73 18.04
N VAL A 323 34.08 -18.03 18.51
CA VAL A 323 34.30 -18.81 19.74
C VAL A 323 34.46 -17.88 20.94
N PHE A 324 33.57 -18.05 21.90
CA PHE A 324 33.56 -17.42 23.22
C PHE A 324 33.88 -18.46 24.31
N SER A 325 33.92 -18.03 25.57
CA SER A 325 34.23 -18.90 26.72
C SER A 325 33.47 -18.45 27.97
N THR A 326 33.37 -19.33 28.97
CA THR A 326 32.93 -19.00 30.33
C THR A 326 33.78 -17.89 30.96
N ALA A 327 33.11 -17.05 31.75
CA ALA A 327 33.68 -15.90 32.45
C ALA A 327 34.09 -16.23 33.91
N THR A 328 33.48 -17.24 34.52
CA THR A 328 33.76 -17.68 35.90
C THR A 328 34.22 -19.14 35.97
N ASP A 329 35.02 -19.44 36.99
CA ASP A 329 35.54 -20.80 37.20
C ASP A 329 34.42 -21.75 37.63
N GLY A 330 34.36 -22.94 37.02
CA GLY A 330 33.34 -23.95 37.29
C GLY A 330 31.96 -23.66 36.68
N GLN A 331 31.83 -22.63 35.83
CA GLN A 331 30.58 -22.24 35.18
C GLN A 331 30.00 -23.37 34.32
N THR A 332 28.82 -23.88 34.68
CA THR A 332 28.14 -25.02 34.02
C THR A 332 27.05 -24.62 33.01
N SER A 333 26.75 -23.33 32.89
CA SER A 333 25.86 -22.78 31.86
C SER A 333 26.34 -21.42 31.38
N VAL A 334 26.09 -21.10 30.11
CA VAL A 334 26.36 -19.81 29.50
C VAL A 334 25.05 -19.25 28.96
N GLU A 335 24.67 -18.06 29.39
CA GLU A 335 23.62 -17.28 28.74
C GLU A 335 24.21 -16.56 27.52
N VAL A 336 23.53 -16.72 26.39
CA VAL A 336 23.79 -15.99 25.16
C VAL A 336 22.64 -15.02 24.97
N HIS A 337 22.94 -13.74 25.15
CA HIS A 337 22.04 -12.62 24.90
C HIS A 337 22.41 -12.04 23.53
N VAL A 338 21.47 -12.10 22.59
CA VAL A 338 21.61 -11.65 21.19
C VAL A 338 21.09 -10.22 21.07
N LEU A 339 21.86 -9.35 20.42
CA LEU A 339 21.50 -7.94 20.23
C LEU A 339 21.79 -7.44 18.81
N GLN A 340 21.12 -6.36 18.43
CA GLN A 340 21.26 -5.61 17.19
C GLN A 340 21.54 -4.13 17.46
N GLY A 341 22.52 -3.54 16.77
CA GLY A 341 22.83 -2.12 16.84
C GLY A 341 24.32 -1.78 16.75
N GLU A 342 24.65 -0.49 16.95
CA GLU A 342 26.00 0.08 16.76
C GLU A 342 26.63 0.61 18.06
N ARG A 343 25.99 0.41 19.23
CA ARG A 343 26.45 0.98 20.50
C ARG A 343 27.42 0.01 21.21
N ALA A 344 28.42 0.54 21.91
CA ALA A 344 29.43 -0.29 22.59
C ALA A 344 28.89 -1.07 23.81
N MET A 345 27.84 -0.57 24.47
CA MET A 345 27.22 -1.21 25.63
C MET A 345 25.97 -1.99 25.21
N ALA A 346 25.80 -3.21 25.70
CA ALA A 346 24.68 -4.09 25.36
C ALA A 346 23.32 -3.44 25.65
N LYS A 347 23.16 -2.80 26.82
CA LYS A 347 21.93 -2.10 27.22
C LYS A 347 21.50 -0.93 26.31
N ASP A 348 22.42 -0.40 25.50
CA ASP A 348 22.18 0.71 24.58
C ASP A 348 21.70 0.19 23.19
N ASN A 349 21.72 -1.13 22.97
CA ASN A 349 21.32 -1.78 21.71
C ASN A 349 19.96 -2.47 21.83
N LYS A 350 19.36 -2.85 20.70
CA LYS A 350 18.12 -3.63 20.67
C LYS A 350 18.42 -5.07 21.09
N SER A 351 17.90 -5.49 22.23
CA SER A 351 17.83 -6.92 22.58
C SER A 351 16.92 -7.64 21.58
N LEU A 352 17.40 -8.76 21.03
CA LEU A 352 16.63 -9.64 20.14
C LEU A 352 16.15 -10.92 20.86
N GLY A 353 16.96 -11.46 21.76
CA GLY A 353 16.59 -12.67 22.51
C GLY A 353 17.68 -13.16 23.47
N LYS A 354 17.31 -14.05 24.38
CA LYS A 354 18.22 -14.69 25.36
C LYS A 354 17.99 -16.20 25.39
N PHE A 355 19.06 -16.99 25.45
CA PHE A 355 18.99 -18.43 25.65
C PHE A 355 20.18 -18.94 26.47
N GLN A 356 20.03 -20.11 27.11
CA GLN A 356 21.08 -20.67 27.98
C GLN A 356 21.54 -22.04 27.49
N LEU A 357 22.83 -22.16 27.16
CA LEU A 357 23.50 -23.44 26.90
C LEU A 357 23.87 -24.07 28.25
N THR A 358 23.39 -25.29 28.53
CA THR A 358 23.46 -25.89 29.88
C THR A 358 24.18 -27.25 29.94
N GLY A 359 24.82 -27.51 31.09
CA GLY A 359 25.58 -28.73 31.34
C GLY A 359 26.95 -28.75 30.67
N ILE A 360 27.59 -27.57 30.60
CA ILE A 360 29.02 -27.43 30.33
C ILE A 360 29.78 -28.07 31.51
N PRO A 361 30.83 -28.88 31.30
CA PRO A 361 31.61 -29.47 32.39
C PRO A 361 32.33 -28.39 33.22
N PRO A 362 32.38 -28.50 34.57
CA PRO A 362 33.12 -27.56 35.40
C PRO A 362 34.62 -27.50 35.02
N ALA A 363 35.06 -26.35 34.51
CA ALA A 363 36.43 -26.06 34.12
C ALA A 363 36.81 -24.63 34.54
N PRO A 364 38.12 -24.27 34.58
CA PRO A 364 38.53 -22.89 34.76
C PRO A 364 37.96 -21.99 33.66
N ARG A 365 37.74 -20.70 33.98
CA ARG A 365 37.35 -19.69 32.99
C ARG A 365 38.39 -19.60 31.87
N GLY A 366 37.94 -19.34 30.66
CA GLY A 366 38.81 -19.35 29.47
C GLY A 366 39.05 -20.74 28.84
N VAL A 367 38.54 -21.84 29.42
CA VAL A 367 38.77 -23.21 28.91
C VAL A 367 37.62 -23.77 28.05
N PRO A 368 36.33 -23.65 28.42
CA PRO A 368 35.22 -24.11 27.56
C PRO A 368 35.13 -23.28 26.28
N GLN A 369 35.06 -23.95 25.13
CA GLN A 369 34.99 -23.28 23.82
C GLN A 369 33.55 -23.28 23.32
N ILE A 370 32.86 -22.16 23.50
CA ILE A 370 31.46 -21.96 23.11
C ILE A 370 31.44 -21.25 21.76
N GLU A 371 31.27 -22.01 20.69
CA GLU A 371 31.07 -21.48 19.34
C GLU A 371 29.65 -20.96 19.20
N VAL A 372 29.49 -19.65 19.00
CA VAL A 372 28.21 -19.02 18.70
C VAL A 372 28.17 -18.71 17.20
N SER A 373 27.21 -19.31 16.50
CA SER A 373 26.98 -19.16 15.06
C SER A 373 25.74 -18.31 14.82
N PHE A 374 25.89 -17.29 13.97
CA PHE A 374 24.82 -16.45 13.45
C PHE A 374 24.61 -16.81 11.98
N GLU A 375 23.36 -17.07 11.59
CA GLU A 375 22.94 -17.40 10.23
C GLU A 375 21.78 -16.46 9.85
N ILE A 376 21.89 -15.74 8.73
CA ILE A 376 20.84 -14.84 8.21
C ILE A 376 20.39 -15.37 6.85
N ASP A 377 19.08 -15.52 6.65
CA ASP A 377 18.50 -15.92 5.37
C ASP A 377 18.20 -14.73 4.43
N ALA A 378 17.58 -15.00 3.28
CA ALA A 378 17.34 -14.01 2.22
C ALA A 378 16.14 -13.07 2.47
N ASP A 379 15.35 -13.30 3.52
CA ASP A 379 14.36 -12.35 4.08
C ASP A 379 15.00 -11.45 5.16
N GLY A 380 16.23 -11.75 5.58
CA GLY A 380 16.93 -11.07 6.68
C GLY A 380 16.66 -11.67 8.07
N ILE A 381 16.00 -12.84 8.16
CA ILE A 381 15.61 -13.45 9.44
C ILE A 381 16.84 -14.12 10.08
N LEU A 382 17.06 -13.87 11.37
CA LEU A 382 18.24 -14.33 12.10
C LEU A 382 18.02 -15.67 12.82
N GLN A 383 18.94 -16.61 12.66
CA GLN A 383 19.09 -17.80 13.49
C GLN A 383 20.41 -17.74 14.27
N VAL A 384 20.35 -17.96 15.60
CA VAL A 384 21.55 -18.01 16.46
C VAL A 384 21.61 -19.34 17.19
N SER A 385 22.75 -20.02 17.10
CA SER A 385 23.04 -21.23 17.88
C SER A 385 24.35 -21.08 18.65
N ALA A 386 24.45 -21.75 19.79
CA ALA A 386 25.67 -21.83 20.59
C ALA A 386 26.00 -23.29 20.90
N LYS A 387 27.25 -23.69 20.66
CA LYS A 387 27.73 -25.06 20.76
C LYS A 387 29.02 -25.14 21.56
N ASP A 388 29.02 -25.95 22.60
CA ASP A 388 30.25 -26.32 23.31
C ASP A 388 31.04 -27.33 22.46
N LYS A 389 32.23 -26.95 22.00
CA LYS A 389 33.12 -27.83 21.25
C LYS A 389 33.68 -29.00 22.08
N GLY A 390 33.66 -28.90 23.41
CA GLY A 390 34.12 -29.95 24.31
C GLY A 390 33.14 -31.12 24.43
N THR A 391 31.85 -30.84 24.66
CA THR A 391 30.80 -31.89 24.79
C THR A 391 29.99 -32.11 23.52
N GLY A 392 30.09 -31.24 22.51
CA GLY A 392 29.26 -31.26 21.31
C GLY A 392 27.82 -30.79 21.53
N ARG A 393 27.43 -30.43 22.76
CA ARG A 393 26.10 -29.91 23.10
C ARG A 393 25.87 -28.58 22.40
N ALA A 394 24.71 -28.44 21.77
CA ALA A 394 24.23 -27.19 21.20
C ALA A 394 22.87 -26.82 21.78
N GLN A 395 22.62 -25.51 21.86
CA GLN A 395 21.32 -24.90 22.08
C GLN A 395 21.23 -23.71 21.12
N GLY A 396 20.04 -23.32 20.69
CA GLY A 396 19.87 -22.12 19.88
C GLY A 396 18.48 -21.54 19.98
N ILE A 397 18.30 -20.39 19.36
CA ILE A 397 17.01 -19.78 19.06
C ILE A 397 17.05 -19.31 17.61
N ARG A 398 16.02 -19.64 16.83
CA ARG A 398 15.68 -18.78 15.70
C ARG A 398 15.10 -17.50 16.31
N ILE A 399 15.61 -16.34 15.92
CA ILE A 399 15.01 -15.07 16.28
C ILE A 399 13.77 -14.94 15.39
N THR A 400 12.68 -15.48 15.89
CA THR A 400 11.31 -15.28 15.38
C THR A 400 10.41 -14.88 16.55
N ASN A 401 10.96 -14.14 17.53
CA ASN A 401 10.16 -13.51 18.57
C ASN A 401 10.90 -12.49 19.45
N THR A 402 10.28 -11.31 19.61
CA THR A 402 10.14 -10.64 20.91
C THR A 402 8.85 -9.80 20.96
N GLY A 403 7.83 -10.17 20.16
CA GLY A 403 6.62 -9.36 19.93
C GLY A 403 5.90 -9.60 18.59
N GLY A 404 6.13 -10.75 17.94
CA GLY A 404 5.31 -11.22 16.81
C GLY A 404 4.13 -12.06 17.32
N LEU A 405 3.13 -12.29 16.47
CA LEU A 405 1.92 -13.01 16.86
C LEU A 405 2.18 -14.52 17.08
N GLY A 406 1.37 -15.16 17.92
CA GLY A 406 1.40 -16.63 18.05
C GLY A 406 0.85 -17.30 16.78
N LYS A 407 1.33 -18.49 16.40
CA LYS A 407 0.80 -19.20 15.21
C LYS A 407 -0.72 -19.44 15.29
N ASP A 408 -1.19 -19.87 16.45
CA ASP A 408 -2.61 -20.11 16.75
C ASP A 408 -3.43 -18.80 16.73
N GLU A 409 -2.76 -17.65 16.84
CA GLU A 409 -3.35 -16.30 16.81
C GLU A 409 -3.34 -15.69 15.41
N VAL A 410 -2.27 -15.87 14.64
CA VAL A 410 -2.25 -15.57 13.20
C VAL A 410 -3.35 -16.35 12.49
N GLU A 411 -3.51 -17.65 12.78
CA GLU A 411 -4.58 -18.47 12.19
C GLU A 411 -5.98 -18.02 12.64
N ARG A 412 -6.15 -17.63 13.92
CA ARG A 412 -7.41 -17.04 14.40
C ARG A 412 -7.74 -15.75 13.63
N MET A 413 -6.77 -14.85 13.50
CA MET A 413 -6.93 -13.58 12.79
C MET A 413 -7.18 -13.80 11.29
N ARG A 414 -6.54 -14.80 10.68
CA ARG A 414 -6.79 -15.21 9.28
C ARG A 414 -8.25 -15.64 9.07
N ILE A 415 -8.79 -16.46 9.97
CA ILE A 415 -10.20 -16.90 9.93
C ILE A 415 -11.17 -15.73 10.21
N GLU A 416 -10.82 -14.81 11.13
CA GLU A 416 -11.58 -13.57 11.31
C GLU A 416 -11.56 -12.71 10.03
N ALA A 417 -10.41 -12.58 9.36
CA ALA A 417 -10.24 -11.82 8.11
C ALA A 417 -10.95 -12.46 6.90
N GLU A 418 -11.00 -13.79 6.81
CA GLU A 418 -11.86 -14.53 5.87
C GLU A 418 -13.34 -14.20 6.12
N THR A 419 -13.78 -14.22 7.39
CA THR A 419 -15.17 -13.91 7.75
C THR A 419 -15.56 -12.46 7.42
N PHE A 420 -14.64 -11.50 7.54
CA PHE A 420 -14.89 -10.12 7.11
C PHE A 420 -14.93 -9.98 5.58
N ALA A 421 -14.11 -10.72 4.84
CA ALA A 421 -14.18 -10.74 3.37
C ALA A 421 -15.55 -11.26 2.87
N ASP A 422 -16.07 -12.35 3.45
CA ASP A 422 -17.41 -12.88 3.19
C ASP A 422 -18.53 -11.86 3.50
N GLU A 423 -18.35 -11.01 4.52
CA GLU A 423 -19.29 -9.93 4.83
C GLU A 423 -19.20 -8.76 3.85
N ASP A 424 -18.00 -8.34 3.47
CA ASP A 424 -17.80 -7.21 2.56
C ASP A 424 -18.10 -7.56 1.10
N GLU A 425 -17.87 -8.79 0.64
CA GLU A 425 -18.39 -9.27 -0.65
C GLU A 425 -19.93 -9.23 -0.66
N ARG A 426 -20.58 -9.72 0.40
CA ARG A 426 -22.05 -9.67 0.52
C ARG A 426 -22.58 -8.24 0.52
N ARG A 427 -21.90 -7.31 1.20
CA ARG A 427 -22.26 -5.87 1.20
C ARG A 427 -22.07 -5.24 -0.18
N LYS A 428 -20.97 -5.57 -0.89
CA LYS A 428 -20.71 -5.14 -2.27
C LYS A 428 -21.79 -5.64 -3.23
N LEU A 429 -22.13 -6.93 -3.17
CA LEU A 429 -23.19 -7.52 -3.98
C LEU A 429 -24.56 -6.85 -3.72
N VAL A 430 -24.90 -6.56 -2.45
CA VAL A 430 -26.12 -5.80 -2.12
C VAL A 430 -26.07 -4.36 -2.68
N ALA A 431 -24.91 -3.70 -2.68
CA ALA A 431 -24.75 -2.36 -3.28
C ALA A 431 -24.90 -2.40 -4.81
N ASP A 432 -24.27 -3.37 -5.49
CA ASP A 432 -24.37 -3.55 -6.95
C ASP A 432 -25.81 -3.90 -7.37
N LEU A 433 -26.51 -4.72 -6.59
CA LEU A 433 -27.94 -5.00 -6.80
C LEU A 433 -28.81 -3.76 -6.57
N LYS A 434 -28.49 -2.89 -5.60
CA LYS A 434 -29.19 -1.60 -5.41
C LYS A 434 -28.95 -0.67 -6.60
N ASN A 435 -27.71 -0.52 -7.07
CA ASN A 435 -27.38 0.24 -8.27
C ASN A 435 -28.14 -0.29 -9.51
N ARG A 436 -28.25 -1.61 -9.68
CA ARG A 436 -29.07 -2.24 -10.74
C ARG A 436 -30.56 -1.95 -10.57
N ALA A 437 -31.06 -1.95 -9.33
CA ALA A 437 -32.46 -1.64 -9.03
C ALA A 437 -32.81 -0.16 -9.27
N ASP A 438 -31.93 0.78 -8.98
CA ASP A 438 -32.16 2.21 -9.24
C ASP A 438 -32.21 2.52 -10.74
N ASN A 439 -31.32 1.90 -11.53
CA ASN A 439 -31.40 1.92 -13.00
C ASN A 439 -32.70 1.30 -13.53
N LEU A 440 -33.18 0.24 -12.87
CA LEU A 440 -34.47 -0.39 -13.19
C LEU A 440 -35.66 0.50 -12.82
N PHE A 441 -35.60 1.24 -11.70
CA PHE A 441 -36.62 2.24 -11.37
C PHE A 441 -36.67 3.37 -12.37
N TYR A 442 -35.52 3.87 -12.84
CA TYR A 442 -35.50 4.87 -13.90
C TYR A 442 -36.16 4.36 -15.19
N SER A 443 -35.87 3.12 -15.59
CA SER A 443 -36.49 2.46 -16.74
C SER A 443 -37.99 2.23 -16.55
N TYR A 444 -38.41 1.88 -15.33
CA TYR A 444 -39.81 1.73 -14.95
C TYR A 444 -40.56 3.06 -15.02
N GLU A 445 -40.03 4.13 -14.41
CA GLU A 445 -40.70 5.43 -14.36
C GLU A 445 -40.77 6.08 -15.75
N ALA A 446 -39.75 5.93 -16.60
CA ALA A 446 -39.83 6.32 -18.00
C ALA A 446 -40.92 5.52 -18.74
N THR A 447 -40.91 4.19 -18.62
CA THR A 447 -41.88 3.31 -19.30
C THR A 447 -43.33 3.63 -18.91
N ILE A 448 -43.59 3.81 -17.61
CA ILE A 448 -44.93 4.18 -17.11
C ILE A 448 -45.30 5.60 -17.55
N ARG A 449 -44.40 6.59 -17.46
CA ARG A 449 -44.68 7.98 -17.87
C ARG A 449 -45.04 8.06 -19.35
N ASP A 450 -44.27 7.38 -20.21
CA ASP A 450 -44.34 7.56 -21.65
C ASP A 450 -45.44 6.68 -22.30
N ASN A 451 -45.98 5.69 -21.58
CA ASN A 451 -47.03 4.77 -22.06
C ASN A 451 -48.30 4.72 -21.20
N SER A 452 -48.42 5.55 -20.15
CA SER A 452 -49.51 5.49 -19.15
C SER A 452 -50.93 5.44 -19.74
N ASP A 453 -51.15 6.15 -20.84
CA ASP A 453 -52.48 6.30 -21.46
C ASP A 453 -52.83 5.14 -22.42
N LEU A 454 -51.85 4.31 -22.77
CA LEU A 454 -52.05 3.09 -23.58
C LEU A 454 -52.33 1.88 -22.69
N MET A 455 -51.61 1.75 -21.56
CA MET A 455 -51.56 0.53 -20.75
C MET A 455 -52.88 0.09 -20.10
N ASP A 456 -53.15 -1.21 -20.11
CA ASP A 456 -54.22 -1.82 -19.32
C ASP A 456 -53.99 -1.68 -17.79
N ALA A 457 -55.09 -1.47 -17.06
CA ALA A 457 -55.09 -1.19 -15.63
C ALA A 457 -54.57 -2.35 -14.76
N ALA A 458 -54.77 -3.61 -15.16
CA ALA A 458 -54.26 -4.76 -14.41
C ALA A 458 -52.75 -4.94 -14.60
N VAL A 459 -52.24 -4.69 -15.82
CA VAL A 459 -50.80 -4.68 -16.12
C VAL A 459 -50.09 -3.56 -15.34
N LYS A 460 -50.68 -2.36 -15.32
CA LYS A 460 -50.17 -1.22 -14.55
C LYS A 460 -50.13 -1.50 -13.04
N ALA A 461 -51.22 -2.02 -12.48
CA ALA A 461 -51.28 -2.37 -11.06
C ALA A 461 -50.25 -3.42 -10.64
N SER A 462 -49.99 -4.43 -11.48
CA SER A 462 -48.97 -5.46 -11.20
C SER A 462 -47.55 -4.90 -11.24
N ALA A 463 -47.26 -3.94 -12.13
CA ALA A 463 -45.96 -3.28 -12.17
C ALA A 463 -45.77 -2.30 -10.99
N GLU A 464 -46.82 -1.59 -10.57
CA GLU A 464 -46.83 -0.76 -9.36
C GLU A 464 -46.60 -1.61 -8.09
N GLU A 465 -47.19 -2.81 -8.01
CA GLU A 465 -46.95 -3.80 -6.94
C GLU A 465 -45.47 -4.25 -6.90
N LYS A 466 -44.89 -4.65 -8.03
CA LYS A 466 -43.47 -5.08 -8.08
C LYS A 466 -42.48 -3.93 -7.85
N ALA A 467 -42.82 -2.71 -8.26
CA ALA A 467 -42.05 -1.53 -7.90
C ALA A 467 -42.10 -1.24 -6.38
N ALA A 468 -43.23 -1.49 -5.71
CA ALA A 468 -43.35 -1.34 -4.27
C ALA A 468 -42.58 -2.43 -3.49
N GLU A 469 -42.65 -3.70 -3.93
CA GLU A 469 -41.88 -4.81 -3.37
C GLU A 469 -40.36 -4.52 -3.40
N LEU A 470 -39.84 -4.11 -4.56
CA LEU A 470 -38.41 -3.81 -4.70
C LEU A 470 -37.97 -2.59 -3.88
N ARG A 471 -38.80 -1.54 -3.76
CA ARG A 471 -38.51 -0.40 -2.86
C ARG A 471 -38.44 -0.81 -1.40
N ALA A 472 -39.31 -1.72 -0.95
CA ALA A 472 -39.27 -2.25 0.41
C ALA A 472 -37.99 -3.08 0.64
N ALA A 473 -37.64 -3.97 -0.30
CA ALA A 473 -36.42 -4.79 -0.22
C ALA A 473 -35.14 -3.96 -0.10
N ILE A 474 -35.04 -2.84 -0.83
CA ILE A 474 -33.87 -1.93 -0.77
C ILE A 474 -33.74 -1.21 0.58
N GLN A 475 -34.87 -0.90 1.23
CA GLN A 475 -34.90 -0.20 2.51
C GLN A 475 -34.67 -1.10 3.72
N ASP A 476 -34.89 -2.41 3.56
CA ASP A 476 -34.58 -3.38 4.61
C ASP A 476 -33.06 -3.54 4.80
N LYS A 477 -32.61 -3.40 6.05
CA LYS A 477 -31.20 -3.56 6.46
C LYS A 477 -30.80 -5.03 6.66
N SER A 478 -31.76 -5.96 6.51
CA SER A 478 -31.59 -7.41 6.68
C SER A 478 -31.91 -8.21 5.41
N VAL A 479 -32.14 -7.55 4.27
CA VAL A 479 -32.36 -8.19 2.97
C VAL A 479 -31.15 -9.03 2.55
N THR A 480 -31.41 -10.24 2.01
CA THR A 480 -30.36 -11.07 1.40
C THR A 480 -30.11 -10.66 -0.06
N PRO A 481 -28.91 -10.91 -0.63
CA PRO A 481 -28.68 -10.76 -2.07
C PRO A 481 -29.71 -11.52 -2.91
N GLU A 482 -30.11 -12.71 -2.46
CA GLU A 482 -31.08 -13.58 -3.11
C GLU A 482 -32.48 -12.98 -3.15
N ASP A 483 -32.99 -12.49 -2.00
CA ASP A 483 -34.30 -11.82 -1.91
C ASP A 483 -34.33 -10.55 -2.77
N LEU A 484 -33.24 -9.78 -2.78
CA LEU A 484 -33.11 -8.55 -3.57
C LEU A 484 -33.06 -8.85 -5.07
N GLN A 485 -32.34 -9.90 -5.49
CA GLN A 485 -32.32 -10.36 -6.89
C GLN A 485 -33.71 -10.86 -7.34
N VAL A 486 -34.44 -11.59 -6.48
CA VAL A 486 -35.83 -12.01 -6.77
C VAL A 486 -36.77 -10.80 -6.96
N ALA A 487 -36.63 -9.75 -6.14
CA ALA A 487 -37.42 -8.53 -6.30
C ALA A 487 -37.06 -7.75 -7.58
N ILE A 488 -35.78 -7.70 -7.96
CA ILE A 488 -35.30 -7.14 -9.23
C ILE A 488 -35.92 -7.90 -10.42
N ASP A 489 -35.81 -9.24 -10.42
CA ASP A 489 -36.33 -10.08 -11.50
C ASP A 489 -37.86 -9.96 -11.62
N GLY A 490 -38.57 -9.79 -10.50
CA GLY A 490 -40.01 -9.52 -10.48
C GLY A 490 -40.38 -8.24 -11.22
N LEU A 491 -39.67 -7.13 -10.99
CA LEU A 491 -39.90 -5.87 -11.70
C LEU A 491 -39.44 -5.93 -13.17
N GLN A 492 -38.34 -6.64 -13.47
CA GLN A 492 -37.93 -6.87 -14.87
C GLN A 492 -38.99 -7.65 -15.65
N GLN A 493 -39.57 -8.70 -15.06
CA GLN A 493 -40.66 -9.48 -15.68
C GLN A 493 -41.93 -8.65 -15.87
N ALA A 494 -42.28 -7.77 -14.94
CA ALA A 494 -43.39 -6.82 -15.10
C ALA A 494 -43.15 -5.86 -16.28
N LEU A 495 -41.93 -5.32 -16.42
CA LEU A 495 -41.57 -4.43 -17.55
C LEU A 495 -41.56 -5.16 -18.90
N PHE A 496 -41.05 -6.39 -18.97
CA PHE A 496 -41.15 -7.19 -20.20
C PHE A 496 -42.60 -7.52 -20.57
N SER A 497 -43.48 -7.68 -19.57
CA SER A 497 -44.92 -7.88 -19.79
C SER A 497 -45.59 -6.61 -20.33
N ILE A 498 -45.24 -5.42 -19.83
CA ILE A 498 -45.69 -4.12 -20.39
C ILE A 498 -45.24 -3.99 -21.85
N GLY A 499 -43.95 -4.19 -22.14
CA GLY A 499 -43.43 -4.08 -23.51
C GLY A 499 -44.10 -5.06 -24.48
N SER A 500 -44.26 -6.32 -24.08
CA SER A 500 -44.94 -7.34 -24.88
C SER A 500 -46.38 -6.97 -25.21
N TRP A 501 -47.08 -6.35 -24.26
CA TRP A 501 -48.46 -5.91 -24.41
C TRP A 501 -48.59 -4.73 -25.39
N LEU A 502 -47.70 -3.72 -25.28
CA LEU A 502 -47.65 -2.57 -26.20
C LEU A 502 -47.37 -2.98 -27.65
N TYR A 503 -46.47 -3.96 -27.87
CA TYR A 503 -46.23 -4.52 -29.19
C TYR A 503 -47.45 -5.30 -29.74
N GLN A 504 -48.11 -6.11 -28.91
CA GLN A 504 -49.33 -6.82 -29.33
C GLN A 504 -50.50 -5.88 -29.65
N GLN A 505 -50.59 -4.73 -29.00
CA GLN A 505 -51.63 -3.74 -29.29
C GLN A 505 -51.32 -2.97 -30.59
N SER A 506 -50.08 -2.59 -30.84
CA SER A 506 -49.68 -1.87 -32.06
C SER A 506 -49.75 -2.72 -33.33
N ASP A 507 -49.53 -4.05 -33.26
CA ASP A 507 -49.86 -4.99 -34.34
C ASP A 507 -51.39 -5.08 -34.62
N SER A 508 -52.24 -4.66 -33.66
CA SER A 508 -53.71 -4.78 -33.79
C SER A 508 -54.41 -3.53 -34.36
N ASP A 509 -53.81 -2.33 -34.23
CA ASP A 509 -54.33 -1.10 -34.85
C ASP A 509 -53.95 -0.95 -36.34
N ALA A 510 -53.08 -1.84 -36.86
CA ALA A 510 -52.52 -1.74 -38.21
C ALA A 510 -53.49 -2.07 -39.39
N ASP A 511 -54.72 -2.54 -39.11
CA ASP A 511 -55.71 -2.91 -40.15
C ASP A 511 -56.78 -1.82 -40.40
N THR A 512 -56.69 -0.66 -39.75
CA THR A 512 -57.66 0.44 -39.92
C THR A 512 -57.06 1.83 -40.15
N ASP A 513 -56.30 2.01 -41.23
CA ASP A 513 -56.57 3.17 -42.11
C ASP A 513 -56.11 2.95 -43.56
N LYS A 514 -57.02 3.17 -44.52
CA LYS A 514 -56.74 3.16 -45.96
C LYS A 514 -57.39 4.37 -46.63
N VAL A 515 -56.55 5.26 -47.16
CA VAL A 515 -56.96 6.31 -48.11
C VAL A 515 -55.94 6.36 -49.25
N ASP A 516 -56.37 5.97 -50.45
CA ASP A 516 -55.55 6.00 -51.66
C ASP A 516 -55.28 7.42 -52.17
N PHE A 517 -54.19 7.60 -52.93
CA PHE A 517 -54.21 8.53 -54.08
C PHE A 517 -53.26 8.09 -55.23
N GLU A 518 -53.81 8.08 -56.45
CA GLU A 518 -53.17 7.79 -57.76
C GLU A 518 -52.53 9.07 -58.37
N VAL A 519 -51.60 9.08 -59.34
CA VAL A 519 -50.99 8.05 -60.22
C VAL A 519 -49.43 8.19 -60.16
N ASP A 520 -48.51 7.73 -61.03
CA ASP A 520 -48.50 7.26 -62.44
C ASP A 520 -47.37 6.23 -62.68
N VAL A 521 -47.48 5.39 -63.71
CA VAL A 521 -46.48 4.36 -64.08
C VAL A 521 -46.49 4.12 -65.60
N PRO A 522 -45.31 4.12 -66.28
CA PRO A 522 -45.03 2.98 -67.16
C PRO A 522 -43.53 2.59 -67.30
N THR A 523 -43.14 1.34 -67.55
CA THR A 523 -43.76 0.00 -67.36
C THR A 523 -42.73 -1.08 -67.74
N THR A 524 -42.54 -2.13 -66.92
CA THR A 524 -42.15 -3.51 -67.34
C THR A 524 -40.75 -3.70 -68.01
N VAL A 525 -40.18 -4.91 -68.17
CA VAL A 525 -40.69 -6.29 -68.05
C VAL A 525 -39.61 -7.22 -67.44
N MET A 526 -40.03 -8.17 -66.58
CA MET A 526 -39.60 -9.59 -66.42
C MET A 526 -38.20 -10.06 -66.88
N ASP A 527 -37.47 -10.96 -66.21
CA ASP A 527 -37.53 -11.67 -64.91
C ASP A 527 -36.04 -12.07 -64.55
N GLU A 528 -35.56 -13.11 -63.85
CA GLU A 528 -36.10 -14.38 -63.31
C GLU A 528 -35.19 -14.94 -62.17
N GLU A 529 -35.80 -15.74 -61.28
CA GLU A 529 -35.31 -16.63 -60.20
C GLU A 529 -33.81 -16.94 -59.87
N ILE A 530 -33.51 -16.93 -58.55
CA ILE A 530 -32.88 -18.02 -57.73
C ILE A 530 -31.33 -18.18 -57.56
N THR A 531 -30.96 -18.66 -56.36
CA THR A 531 -29.66 -19.19 -55.83
C THR A 531 -28.47 -18.23 -55.62
N ASN A 532 -28.09 -17.85 -54.39
CA ASN A 532 -27.48 -18.62 -53.27
C ASN A 532 -25.93 -18.62 -53.27
N ASN A 533 -25.38 -18.29 -52.08
CA ASN A 533 -24.10 -18.73 -51.51
C ASN A 533 -22.76 -18.00 -51.85
N GLN A 534 -22.07 -17.57 -50.77
CA GLN A 534 -20.61 -17.46 -50.57
C GLN A 534 -19.76 -16.51 -51.46
N GLY A 535 -18.73 -15.91 -50.82
CA GLY A 535 -17.63 -15.22 -51.52
C GLY A 535 -17.22 -13.89 -50.88
N LEU A 536 -16.49 -13.92 -49.77
CA LEU A 536 -15.68 -12.77 -49.32
C LEU A 536 -14.35 -12.79 -50.09
N GLU A 537 -13.98 -11.67 -50.70
CA GLU A 537 -12.59 -11.35 -51.05
C GLU A 537 -12.27 -9.90 -50.66
N GLU A 538 -11.00 -9.64 -50.43
CA GLU A 538 -10.50 -8.45 -49.72
C GLU A 538 -10.34 -7.23 -50.64
N GLN A 539 -10.58 -6.04 -50.11
CA GLN A 539 -9.67 -4.92 -50.38
C GLN A 539 -9.69 -3.87 -49.27
N ALA A 540 -8.52 -3.27 -49.02
CA ALA A 540 -8.29 -2.33 -47.93
C ALA A 540 -8.83 -0.93 -48.22
N VAL A 541 -9.14 -0.18 -47.16
CA VAL A 541 -9.41 1.26 -47.18
C VAL A 541 -8.53 1.93 -46.12
N GLU A 542 -7.97 3.08 -46.45
CA GLU A 542 -7.12 3.88 -45.57
C GLU A 542 -7.93 4.56 -44.46
N SER A 543 -7.37 4.64 -43.24
CA SER A 543 -8.01 5.27 -42.09
C SER A 543 -7.54 6.72 -41.89
N PRO A 544 -8.43 7.74 -41.94
CA PRO A 544 -8.16 9.08 -41.45
C PRO A 544 -8.66 9.26 -40.00
N SER A 545 -7.78 9.78 -39.15
CA SER A 545 -8.05 10.55 -37.92
C SER A 545 -9.47 10.59 -37.34
N GLU A 546 -9.64 10.05 -36.13
CA GLU A 546 -10.67 10.49 -35.18
C GLU A 546 -10.01 11.26 -34.03
N GLU A 547 -10.77 12.20 -33.45
CA GLU A 547 -10.33 13.05 -32.34
C GLU A 547 -10.53 12.29 -31.02
N ALA A 548 -9.59 12.42 -30.08
CA ALA A 548 -9.70 11.82 -28.74
C ALA A 548 -10.13 12.90 -27.74
N ASP A 549 -11.36 12.82 -27.25
CA ASP A 549 -11.87 13.70 -26.20
C ASP A 549 -11.10 13.49 -24.88
N GLU A 550 -10.74 14.58 -24.22
CA GLU A 550 -10.15 14.56 -22.87
C GLU A 550 -11.24 14.21 -21.84
N ILE A 551 -11.09 13.09 -21.13
CA ILE A 551 -11.99 12.74 -20.02
C ILE A 551 -11.53 13.49 -18.77
N ASP A 552 -12.30 14.51 -18.40
CA ASP A 552 -12.09 15.31 -17.19
C ASP A 552 -12.41 14.48 -15.92
N LEU A 553 -11.43 14.35 -15.02
CA LEU A 553 -11.47 13.47 -13.84
C LEU A 553 -11.53 14.26 -12.51
N ASP A 554 -12.41 15.26 -12.44
CA ASP A 554 -12.72 15.98 -11.20
C ASP A 554 -14.20 15.82 -10.77
N ALA A 555 -14.50 14.65 -10.21
CA ALA A 555 -15.79 14.31 -9.61
C ALA A 555 -15.64 14.09 -8.10
N THR A 556 -15.58 15.18 -7.34
CA THR A 556 -15.32 15.15 -5.89
C THR A 556 -16.50 14.52 -5.11
N ILE A 557 -16.30 13.30 -4.58
CA ILE A 557 -17.34 12.61 -3.79
C ILE A 557 -17.39 13.20 -2.37
N THR A 558 -18.37 14.05 -2.10
CA THR A 558 -18.70 14.53 -0.76
C THR A 558 -19.50 13.48 0.00
N ALA A 559 -18.87 12.80 0.96
CA ALA A 559 -19.53 11.85 1.85
C ALA A 559 -20.06 12.56 3.11
N ASP A 560 -21.38 12.75 3.20
CA ASP A 560 -22.03 13.29 4.39
C ASP A 560 -22.02 12.25 5.54
N TYR A 561 -21.39 12.61 6.66
CA TYR A 561 -21.41 11.82 7.90
C TYR A 561 -22.47 12.37 8.86
N GLU A 562 -23.67 11.77 8.87
CA GLU A 562 -24.59 11.95 10.00
C GLU A 562 -24.07 11.24 11.25
N ALA A 563 -24.01 11.98 12.37
CA ALA A 563 -23.72 11.40 13.68
C ALA A 563 -24.98 10.76 14.29
N ILE A 564 -24.81 9.63 14.96
CA ILE A 564 -25.84 8.97 15.77
C ILE A 564 -25.30 8.89 17.21
N ASP A 565 -26.11 9.33 18.18
CA ASP A 565 -25.82 9.35 19.63
C ASP A 565 -25.53 7.96 20.24
#